data_AF-A0A350DB04-F1
#
_entry.id   AF-A0A350DB04-F1
#
_cell.length_a   1.000
_cell.length_b   1.000
_cell.length_c   1.000
_cell.angle_alpha   90.00
_cell.angle_beta   90.00
_cell.angle_gamma   90.00
#
_symmetry.space_group_name_H-M   'P 1'
#
loop_
_entity.id
_entity.type
_entity.pdbx_description
1 polymer ?
#
loop_
_entity_poly.entity_id
_entity_poly.type
_entity_poly.pdbx_seq_one_letter_code
_entity_poly.pdbx_strand_id
1 'polypeptide(L)'
;DMKIDDAITLMQETAQELRKDPMMRHYIWSPLEMQGVQGFEEGCPILRMRFRTAPEMQWDVSRAFNLLLKQRMEAQEIDLGVPRLSVSMEARSESRMEDTSGTDLSMERGEESRSSSNEEPHKKPAPPKPAPRPTQAEIRQDERERHGTSAQAKPQAQGKPQSEAYARPHGENGDE
;
A
#
# COMPACT_ATOMS: atom_id res chain seq x y z
N ASP A 1 1.01 -13.84 23.12
CA ASP A 1 0.03 -12.87 23.64
C ASP A 1 0.72 -11.66 24.28
N MET A 2 0.66 -10.51 23.61
CA MET A 2 1.13 -9.22 24.13
C MET A 2 -0.05 -8.46 24.75
N LYS A 3 0.13 -7.84 25.91
CA LYS A 3 -0.90 -6.99 26.52
C LYS A 3 -1.06 -5.69 25.74
N ILE A 4 -2.26 -5.12 25.77
CA ILE A 4 -2.55 -3.87 25.07
C ILE A 4 -1.65 -2.72 25.57
N ASP A 5 -1.39 -2.65 26.88
CA ASP A 5 -0.53 -1.61 27.47
C ASP A 5 0.93 -1.71 27.01
N ASP A 6 1.44 -2.93 26.85
CA ASP A 6 2.79 -3.19 26.35
C ASP A 6 2.89 -2.81 24.87
N ALA A 7 1.85 -3.12 24.08
CA ALA A 7 1.75 -2.71 22.67
C ALA A 7 1.74 -1.19 22.52
N ILE A 8 0.99 -0.50 23.39
CA ILE A 8 0.93 0.95 23.44
C ILE A 8 2.31 1.54 23.73
N THR A 9 3.00 1.00 24.73
CA THR A 9 4.33 1.43 25.12
C THR A 9 5.33 1.23 23.99
N LEU A 10 5.30 0.05 23.34
CA LEU A 10 6.14 -0.26 22.19
C LEU A 10 5.94 0.74 21.04
N MET A 11 4.69 1.07 20.72
CA MET A 11 4.36 2.05 19.69
C MET A 11 4.88 3.45 20.04
N GLN A 12 4.77 3.86 21.30
CA GLN A 12 5.26 5.17 21.77
C GLN A 12 6.79 5.25 21.71
N GLU A 13 7.49 4.21 22.16
CA GLU A 13 8.96 4.14 22.10
C GLU A 13 9.46 4.18 20.66
N THR A 14 8.83 3.39 19.78
CA THR A 14 9.14 3.37 18.35
C THR A 14 8.96 4.76 17.73
N ALA A 15 7.87 5.46 18.08
CA ALA A 15 7.64 6.82 17.59
C ALA A 15 8.66 7.83 18.14
N GLN A 16 9.13 7.67 19.37
CA GLN A 16 10.20 8.50 19.93
C GLN A 16 11.53 8.25 19.24
N GLU A 17 11.84 7.00 18.92
CA GLU A 17 13.05 6.61 18.19
C GLU A 17 13.04 7.19 16.77
N LEU A 18 11.91 7.09 16.05
CA LEU A 18 11.75 7.70 14.74
C LEU A 18 11.97 9.22 14.76
N ARG A 19 11.63 9.90 15.86
CA ARG A 19 11.87 11.34 16.03
C ARG A 19 13.33 11.68 16.35
N LYS A 20 14.12 10.72 16.83
CA LYS A 20 15.57 10.90 17.06
C LYS A 20 16.37 10.74 15.77
N ASP A 21 15.82 10.06 14.76
CA ASP A 21 16.46 9.91 13.46
C ASP A 21 16.66 11.29 12.79
N PRO A 22 17.90 11.68 12.46
CA PRO A 22 18.21 12.92 11.77
C PRO A 22 17.43 13.13 10.47
N MET A 23 17.13 12.05 9.74
CA MET A 23 16.40 12.15 8.47
C MET A 23 14.92 12.46 8.66
N MET A 24 14.30 11.89 9.70
CA MET A 24 12.86 11.96 9.91
C MET A 24 12.44 13.07 10.89
N ARG A 25 13.32 13.51 11.80
CA ARG A 25 12.97 14.46 12.87
C ARG A 25 12.35 15.76 12.36
N HIS A 26 12.81 16.24 11.19
CA HIS A 26 12.39 17.51 10.61
C HIS A 26 10.96 17.45 10.05
N TYR A 27 10.49 16.25 9.70
CA TYR A 27 9.18 16.04 9.11
C TYR A 27 8.09 15.74 10.16
N ILE A 28 8.45 15.50 11.43
CA ILE A 28 7.52 15.16 12.51
C ILE A 28 7.38 16.36 13.47
N TRP A 29 6.29 17.09 13.36
CA TRP A 29 6.06 18.32 14.13
C TRP A 29 5.56 18.11 15.55
N SER A 30 4.90 16.98 15.81
CA SER A 30 4.31 16.70 17.12
C SER A 30 4.61 15.27 17.57
N PRO A 31 4.59 15.01 18.89
CA PRO A 31 4.63 13.65 19.42
C PRO A 31 3.51 12.78 18.85
N LEU A 32 3.68 11.47 18.95
CA LEU A 32 2.64 10.52 18.62
C LEU A 32 1.41 10.78 19.50
N GLU A 33 0.25 10.99 18.88
CA GLU A 33 -1.02 11.06 19.59
C GLU A 33 -1.72 9.70 19.46
N MET A 34 -1.87 9.01 20.58
CA MET A 34 -2.58 7.74 20.63
C MET A 34 -4.08 7.97 20.75
N GLN A 35 -4.86 7.33 19.88
CA GLN A 35 -6.32 7.40 19.93
C GLN A 35 -6.92 6.24 20.74
N GLY A 36 -6.16 5.16 20.95
CA GLY A 36 -6.57 3.97 21.69
C GLY A 36 -7.02 2.84 20.77
N VAL A 37 -7.82 1.93 21.32
CA VAL A 37 -8.37 0.78 20.58
C VAL A 37 -9.59 1.24 19.79
N GLN A 38 -9.53 1.12 18.47
CA GLN A 38 -10.62 1.47 17.55
C GLN A 38 -11.72 0.40 17.53
N GLY A 39 -11.33 -0.87 17.66
CA GLY A 39 -12.23 -2.01 17.60
C GLY A 39 -11.46 -3.33 17.69
N PHE A 40 -12.18 -4.42 17.53
CA PHE A 40 -11.61 -5.77 17.48
C PHE A 40 -11.99 -6.41 16.15
N GLU A 41 -11.00 -6.90 15.42
CA GLU A 41 -11.17 -7.58 14.12
C GLU A 41 -10.46 -8.92 14.18
N GLU A 42 -11.17 -10.01 13.84
CA GLU A 42 -10.62 -11.38 13.83
C GLU A 42 -9.96 -11.81 15.15
N GLY A 43 -10.45 -11.27 16.29
CA GLY A 43 -9.91 -11.54 17.62
C GLY A 43 -8.71 -10.68 18.00
N CYS A 44 -8.31 -9.71 17.17
CA CYS A 44 -7.19 -8.81 17.40
C CYS A 44 -7.67 -7.37 17.69
N PRO A 45 -7.13 -6.69 18.72
CA PRO A 45 -7.42 -5.27 18.94
C PRO A 45 -6.72 -4.40 17.90
N ILE A 46 -7.46 -3.50 17.26
CA ILE A 46 -6.92 -2.51 16.31
C ILE A 46 -6.56 -1.24 17.09
N LEU A 47 -5.27 -0.92 17.17
CA LEU A 47 -4.79 0.33 17.77
C LEU A 47 -4.68 1.43 16.73
N ARG A 48 -5.26 2.60 17.02
CA ARG A 48 -5.19 3.77 16.15
C ARG A 48 -4.35 4.88 16.77
N MET A 49 -3.52 5.49 15.93
CA MET A 49 -2.62 6.57 16.29
C MET A 49 -2.58 7.63 15.18
N ARG A 50 -2.05 8.81 15.47
CA ARG A 50 -1.86 9.88 14.48
C ARG A 50 -0.54 10.63 14.70
N PHE A 51 0.04 11.08 13.59
CA PHE A 51 1.20 11.97 13.55
C PHE A 51 0.78 13.31 12.95
N ARG A 52 1.43 14.38 13.41
CA ARG A 52 1.46 15.65 12.68
C ARG A 52 2.76 15.72 11.92
N THR A 53 2.67 15.71 10.59
CA THR A 53 3.83 15.69 9.71
C THR A 53 3.85 16.90 8.80
N ALA A 54 5.00 17.17 8.19
CA ALA A 54 5.08 18.06 7.04
C ALA A 54 4.16 17.59 5.89
N PRO A 55 3.65 18.52 5.06
CA PRO A 55 2.91 18.18 3.85
C PRO A 55 3.69 17.21 2.95
N GLU A 56 3.00 16.33 2.24
CA GLU A 56 3.54 15.29 1.35
C GLU A 56 4.35 14.16 2.03
N MET A 57 4.99 14.45 3.16
CA MET A 57 5.84 13.50 3.91
C MET A 57 5.07 12.45 4.70
N GLN A 58 3.73 12.52 4.72
CA GLN A 58 2.87 11.59 5.46
C GLN A 58 3.17 10.12 5.12
N TRP A 59 3.43 9.82 3.84
CA TRP A 59 3.70 8.46 3.39
C TRP A 59 5.09 7.98 3.75
N ASP A 60 6.09 8.86 3.70
CA ASP A 60 7.46 8.53 4.08
C ASP A 60 7.54 8.29 5.59
N VAL A 61 6.94 9.16 6.39
CA VAL A 61 6.87 9.00 7.84
C VAL A 61 6.11 7.72 8.22
N SER A 62 4.97 7.45 7.58
CA SER A 62 4.23 6.21 7.85
C SER A 62 5.02 4.96 7.47
N ARG A 63 5.72 4.97 6.34
CA ARG A 63 6.56 3.83 5.92
C ARG A 63 7.76 3.62 6.83
N ALA A 64 8.46 4.70 7.18
CA ALA A 64 9.59 4.64 8.10
C ALA A 64 9.17 4.13 9.50
N PHE A 65 8.01 4.60 9.99
CA PHE A 65 7.43 4.10 11.23
C PHE A 65 7.09 2.61 11.17
N ASN A 66 6.39 2.16 10.11
CA ASN A 66 6.00 0.76 9.96
C ASN A 66 7.22 -0.17 9.84
N LEU A 67 8.27 0.28 9.15
CA LEU A 67 9.53 -0.45 9.04
C LEU A 67 10.21 -0.61 10.40
N LEU A 68 10.35 0.48 11.15
CA LEU A 68 10.99 0.47 12.46
C LEU A 68 10.17 -0.37 13.47
N LEU A 69 8.85 -0.23 13.44
CA LEU A 69 7.95 -1.01 14.27
C LEU A 69 8.12 -2.50 13.98
N LYS A 70 8.13 -2.90 12.71
CA LYS A 70 8.31 -4.31 12.32
C LYS A 70 9.66 -4.86 12.79
N GLN A 71 10.75 -4.12 12.59
CA GLN A 71 12.08 -4.51 13.06
C GLN A 71 12.13 -4.69 14.58
N ARG A 72 11.49 -3.78 15.33
CA ARG A 72 11.45 -3.85 16.79
C ARG A 72 10.60 -5.02 17.28
N MET A 73 9.46 -5.28 16.63
CA MET A 73 8.63 -6.44 16.92
C MET A 73 9.36 -7.75 16.65
N GLU A 74 10.12 -7.84 15.56
CA GLU A 74 10.95 -9.02 15.25
C GLU A 74 12.07 -9.21 16.28
N ALA A 75 12.73 -8.14 16.70
CA ALA A 75 13.78 -8.20 17.73
C ALA A 75 13.26 -8.65 19.11
N GLN A 76 11.98 -8.40 19.40
CA GLN A 76 11.34 -8.79 20.66
C GLN A 76 10.53 -10.10 20.53
N GLU A 77 10.61 -10.77 19.38
CA GLU A 77 9.85 -12.01 19.09
C GLU A 77 8.33 -11.85 19.32
N ILE A 78 7.80 -10.66 19.05
CA ILE A 78 6.37 -10.35 19.20
C ILE A 78 5.63 -10.81 17.95
N ASP A 79 4.73 -11.77 18.14
CA ASP A 79 3.86 -12.25 17.06
C ASP A 79 2.68 -11.29 16.82
N LEU A 80 2.43 -10.97 15.54
CA LEU A 80 1.23 -10.24 15.15
C LEU A 80 0.08 -11.23 15.08
N GLY A 81 -1.04 -10.90 15.73
CA GLY A 81 -2.20 -11.77 15.76
C GLY A 81 -2.58 -12.23 14.34
N VAL A 82 -2.43 -13.52 14.09
CA VAL A 82 -2.83 -14.14 12.83
C VAL A 82 -4.33 -14.42 12.84
N PRO A 83 -5.05 -14.21 11.72
CA PRO A 83 -6.46 -14.56 11.60
C PRO A 83 -6.69 -16.01 12.04
N ARG A 84 -7.56 -16.22 13.03
CA ARG A 84 -7.90 -17.55 13.51
C ARG A 84 -9.17 -18.08 12.83
N LEU A 85 -9.04 -19.15 12.06
CA LEU A 85 -10.17 -19.89 11.49
C LEU A 85 -10.44 -21.18 12.30
N SER A 86 -11.59 -21.28 12.94
CA SER A 86 -12.05 -22.52 13.59
C SER A 86 -13.02 -23.26 12.68
N VAL A 87 -12.61 -24.43 12.17
CA VAL A 87 -13.46 -25.32 11.37
C VAL A 87 -13.96 -26.44 12.28
N SER A 88 -15.28 -26.55 12.46
CA SER A 88 -15.92 -27.70 13.10
C SER A 88 -16.47 -28.63 12.01
N MET A 89 -16.03 -29.89 12.00
CA MET A 89 -16.56 -30.91 11.10
C MET A 89 -17.55 -31.77 11.88
N GLU A 90 -18.84 -31.65 11.56
CA GLU A 90 -19.85 -32.60 12.02
C GLU A 90 -20.01 -33.72 10.99
N ALA A 91 -19.74 -34.97 11.42
CA ALA A 91 -20.10 -36.13 10.62
C ALA A 91 -21.64 -36.22 10.61
N ARG A 92 -22.25 -36.02 9.44
CA ARG A 92 -23.66 -36.35 9.25
C ARG A 92 -23.79 -37.85 9.47
N SER A 93 -24.39 -38.26 10.58
CA SER A 93 -24.68 -39.67 10.83
C SER A 93 -25.51 -40.19 9.66
N GLU A 94 -24.94 -41.08 8.86
CA GLU A 94 -25.68 -41.84 7.87
C GLU A 94 -26.79 -42.58 8.61
N SER A 95 -28.02 -42.11 8.45
CA SER A 95 -29.20 -42.87 8.82
C SER A 95 -29.20 -44.12 7.95
N ARG A 96 -28.62 -45.20 8.49
CA ARG A 96 -28.91 -46.60 8.23
C ARG A 96 -29.12 -46.94 6.75
N MET A 97 -28.03 -47.16 6.02
CA MET A 97 -28.09 -48.05 4.86
C MET A 97 -28.18 -49.49 5.36
N GLU A 98 -29.29 -50.14 5.02
CA GLU A 98 -29.53 -51.56 5.28
C GLU A 98 -28.65 -52.40 4.34
N ASP A 99 -28.03 -53.44 4.90
CA ASP A 99 -27.13 -54.37 4.22
C ASP A 99 -27.91 -55.18 3.17
N THR A 100 -28.04 -54.64 1.95
CA THR A 100 -28.49 -55.45 0.82
C THR A 100 -27.30 -56.11 0.18
N SER A 101 -27.10 -57.36 0.60
CA SER A 101 -26.28 -58.39 -0.02
C SER A 101 -26.19 -58.28 -1.55
N GLY A 102 -24.96 -58.19 -2.04
CA GLY A 102 -24.55 -58.73 -3.33
C GLY A 102 -24.65 -57.77 -4.51
N THR A 103 -23.50 -57.29 -4.98
CA THR A 103 -23.23 -57.32 -6.43
C THR A 103 -21.72 -57.46 -6.68
N ASP A 104 -21.40 -58.58 -7.31
CA ASP A 104 -20.13 -58.99 -7.88
C ASP A 104 -19.54 -57.90 -8.80
N LEU A 105 -18.28 -57.50 -8.57
CA LEU A 105 -17.53 -56.61 -9.46
C LEU A 105 -16.71 -57.45 -10.44
N SER A 106 -17.40 -58.09 -11.38
CA SER A 106 -16.78 -58.65 -12.58
C SER A 106 -16.72 -57.60 -13.70
N MET A 107 -15.49 -57.35 -14.13
CA MET A 107 -14.99 -56.88 -15.43
C MET A 107 -16.03 -56.70 -16.55
N GLU A 108 -16.01 -55.57 -17.25
CA GLU A 108 -15.92 -55.50 -18.72
C GLU A 108 -15.95 -54.06 -19.26
N ARG A 109 -15.34 -53.96 -20.43
CA ARG A 109 -14.97 -52.80 -21.25
C ARG A 109 -16.19 -52.13 -21.89
N GLY A 110 -16.22 -50.79 -21.82
CA GLY A 110 -16.78 -49.89 -22.83
C GLY A 110 -18.32 -49.85 -22.95
N GLU A 111 -18.88 -48.65 -22.86
CA GLU A 111 -19.60 -47.99 -23.97
C GLU A 111 -20.21 -46.67 -23.47
N GLU A 112 -19.98 -45.62 -24.26
CA GLU A 112 -20.61 -44.32 -24.10
C GLU A 112 -22.12 -44.44 -24.34
N SER A 113 -22.96 -44.03 -23.40
CA SER A 113 -24.29 -43.46 -23.69
C SER A 113 -24.93 -42.74 -22.50
N ARG A 114 -24.86 -41.41 -22.61
CA ARG A 114 -25.72 -40.33 -22.10
C ARG A 114 -27.02 -40.71 -21.36
N SER A 115 -27.25 -40.12 -20.18
CA SER A 115 -28.41 -39.22 -19.96
C SER A 115 -28.29 -38.40 -18.66
N SER A 116 -28.33 -37.08 -18.86
CA SER A 116 -28.80 -35.97 -18.02
C SER A 116 -28.94 -36.11 -16.51
N SER A 117 -28.08 -35.39 -15.78
CA SER A 117 -28.43 -34.68 -14.56
C SER A 117 -27.99 -33.22 -14.65
N ASN A 118 -28.83 -32.37 -14.06
CA ASN A 118 -28.90 -30.93 -14.21
C ASN A 118 -27.75 -30.22 -13.46
N GLU A 119 -26.59 -30.05 -14.10
CA GLU A 119 -25.55 -29.13 -13.63
C GLU A 119 -25.68 -27.80 -14.38
N GLU A 120 -26.08 -26.74 -13.68
CA GLU A 120 -25.84 -25.39 -14.19
C GLU A 120 -24.31 -25.17 -14.25
N PRO A 121 -23.74 -24.87 -15.43
CA PRO A 121 -22.34 -24.55 -15.50
C PRO A 121 -22.14 -23.20 -14.82
N HIS A 122 -21.27 -23.14 -13.80
CA HIS A 122 -20.74 -21.88 -13.30
C HIS A 122 -20.11 -21.11 -14.48
N LYS A 123 -20.89 -20.21 -15.09
CA LYS A 123 -20.39 -19.26 -16.07
C LYS A 123 -19.36 -18.40 -15.35
N LYS A 124 -18.08 -18.64 -15.67
CA LYS A 124 -17.03 -17.65 -15.41
C LYS A 124 -17.55 -16.30 -15.93
N PRO A 125 -17.58 -15.24 -15.11
CA PRO A 125 -18.05 -13.93 -15.58
C PRO A 125 -17.18 -13.53 -16.78
N ALA A 126 -17.84 -13.08 -17.85
CA ALA A 126 -17.13 -12.66 -19.05
C ALA A 126 -16.11 -11.57 -18.68
N PRO A 127 -14.88 -11.61 -19.24
CA PRO A 127 -13.90 -10.57 -18.97
C PRO A 127 -14.50 -9.20 -19.30
N PRO A 128 -14.21 -8.17 -18.50
CA PRO A 128 -14.73 -6.83 -18.75
C PRO A 128 -14.36 -6.40 -20.17
N LYS A 129 -15.31 -5.79 -20.88
CA LYS A 129 -15.07 -5.29 -22.24
C LYS A 129 -13.86 -4.34 -22.20
N PRO A 130 -12.90 -4.47 -23.14
CA PRO A 130 -11.75 -3.57 -23.19
C PRO A 130 -12.24 -2.12 -23.34
N ALA A 131 -11.52 -1.19 -22.72
CA ALA A 131 -11.83 0.23 -22.83
C ALA A 131 -11.97 0.64 -24.30
N PRO A 132 -12.97 1.48 -24.65
CA PRO A 132 -13.13 1.96 -26.01
C PRO A 132 -11.85 2.68 -26.43
N ARG A 133 -11.36 2.37 -27.64
CA ARG A 133 -10.21 3.09 -28.20
C ARG A 133 -10.63 4.55 -28.45
N PRO A 134 -9.77 5.53 -28.12
CA PRO A 134 -10.09 6.93 -28.35
C PRO A 134 -10.38 7.20 -29.82
N THR A 135 -11.39 8.03 -30.06
CA THR A 135 -11.83 8.38 -31.41
C THR A 135 -10.84 9.35 -32.04
N GLN A 136 -10.67 9.36 -33.37
CA GLN A 136 -9.77 10.32 -34.06
C GLN A 136 -10.06 11.79 -33.70
N ALA A 137 -11.30 12.13 -33.31
CA ALA A 137 -11.65 13.46 -32.85
C ALA A 137 -11.00 13.80 -31.49
N GLU A 138 -10.98 12.85 -30.55
CA GLU A 138 -10.37 13.02 -29.22
C GLU A 138 -8.84 13.12 -29.34
N ILE A 139 -8.23 12.31 -30.20
CA ILE A 139 -6.78 12.36 -30.47
C ILE A 139 -6.38 13.73 -31.05
N ARG A 140 -7.17 14.25 -31.99
CA ARG A 140 -6.92 15.57 -32.60
C ARG A 140 -7.09 16.72 -31.61
N GLN A 141 -7.96 16.56 -30.61
CA GLN A 141 -8.16 17.56 -29.56
C GLN A 141 -6.99 17.56 -28.57
N ASP A 142 -6.52 16.40 -28.13
CA ASP A 142 -5.32 16.26 -27.28
C ASP A 142 -4.06 16.83 -27.97
N GLU A 143 -3.87 16.58 -29.27
CA GLU A 143 -2.77 17.18 -30.04
C GLU A 143 -2.86 18.71 -30.10
N ARG A 144 -4.06 19.28 -30.28
CA ARG A 144 -4.26 20.74 -30.27
C ARG A 144 -3.96 21.35 -28.90
N GLU A 145 -4.31 20.69 -27.82
CA GLU A 145 -4.05 21.14 -26.45
C GLU A 145 -2.55 21.06 -26.10
N ARG A 146 -1.85 20.01 -26.56
CA ARG A 146 -0.38 19.90 -26.46
C ARG A 146 0.36 20.97 -27.27
N HIS A 147 -0.15 21.31 -28.46
CA HIS A 147 0.45 22.35 -29.30
C HIS A 147 0.04 23.78 -28.89
N GLY A 148 -1.08 23.96 -28.18
CA GLY A 148 -1.53 25.26 -27.68
C GLY A 148 -0.77 25.74 -26.45
N THR A 149 -0.23 24.84 -25.63
CA THR A 149 0.51 25.18 -24.41
C THR A 149 1.98 25.53 -24.64
N SER A 150 2.53 25.32 -25.84
CA SER A 150 3.92 25.69 -26.19
C SER A 150 4.07 27.09 -26.80
N ALA A 151 2.97 27.83 -27.03
CA ALA A 151 2.98 29.13 -27.70
C ALA A 151 2.94 30.36 -26.75
N GLN A 152 3.18 30.19 -25.44
CA GLN A 152 3.12 31.29 -24.48
C GLN A 152 4.27 31.30 -23.47
N ALA A 153 5.51 31.34 -23.96
CA ALA A 153 6.66 31.81 -23.19
C ALA A 153 7.72 32.42 -24.12
N LYS A 154 7.55 33.70 -24.47
CA LYS A 154 8.68 34.52 -24.95
C LYS A 154 9.38 35.13 -23.73
N PRO A 155 10.63 34.77 -23.40
CA PRO A 155 11.41 35.58 -22.47
C PRO A 155 11.84 36.86 -23.20
N GLN A 156 11.38 38.02 -22.73
CA GLN A 156 11.97 39.30 -23.11
C GLN A 156 13.35 39.41 -22.46
N ALA A 157 14.40 39.01 -23.18
CA ALA A 157 15.77 39.34 -22.83
C ALA A 157 16.11 40.73 -23.42
N GLN A 158 15.93 41.79 -22.63
CA GLN A 158 16.55 43.09 -22.86
C GLN A 158 17.39 43.46 -21.63
N GLY A 159 18.70 43.30 -21.77
CA GLY A 159 19.72 43.74 -20.82
C GLY A 159 21.08 43.61 -21.49
N LYS A 160 21.58 44.71 -22.06
CA LYS A 160 22.93 44.78 -22.64
C LYS A 160 23.96 44.50 -21.55
N PRO A 161 24.95 43.60 -21.73
CA PRO A 161 26.08 43.53 -20.81
C PRO A 161 27.03 44.71 -21.08
N GLN A 162 27.09 45.68 -20.17
CA GLN A 162 28.24 46.59 -20.10
C GLN A 162 29.37 45.83 -19.40
N SER A 163 30.33 45.36 -20.19
CA SER A 163 31.63 44.92 -19.69
C SER A 163 32.56 46.13 -19.62
N GLU A 164 32.72 46.72 -18.44
CA GLU A 164 33.92 47.49 -18.11
C GLU A 164 34.57 46.84 -16.89
N ALA A 165 35.51 45.95 -17.19
CA ALA A 165 36.46 45.44 -16.24
C ALA A 165 37.48 46.56 -15.93
N TYR A 166 37.29 47.28 -14.83
CA TYR A 166 38.40 47.93 -14.15
C TYR A 166 38.86 47.03 -13.01
N ALA A 167 39.87 46.22 -13.31
CA ALA A 167 40.74 45.65 -12.29
C ALA A 167 41.43 46.80 -11.56
N ARG A 168 41.10 47.00 -10.28
CA ARG A 168 41.89 47.82 -9.35
C ARG A 168 42.90 46.92 -8.65
N PRO A 169 44.21 47.09 -8.85
CA PRO A 169 45.17 46.57 -7.89
C PRO A 169 45.27 47.53 -6.70
N HIS A 170 45.16 46.94 -5.52
CA HIS A 170 45.56 47.52 -4.23
C HIS A 170 47.09 47.62 -4.18
N GLY A 171 47.65 48.73 -3.66
CA GLY A 171 49.01 48.71 -3.11
C GLY A 171 49.89 49.94 -3.35
N GLU A 172 49.98 50.76 -2.29
CA GLU A 172 51.20 51.41 -1.75
C GLU A 172 51.85 52.65 -2.40
N ASN A 173 52.26 53.54 -1.48
CA ASN A 173 53.21 54.67 -1.54
C ASN A 173 52.60 56.00 -2.04
N GLY A 174 52.75 57.15 -1.39
CA GLY A 174 53.63 57.62 -0.32
C GLY A 174 53.78 59.15 -0.48
N ASP A 175 53.99 59.84 0.64
CA ASP A 175 54.55 61.19 0.80
C ASP A 175 53.75 62.48 0.55
N GLU A 176 53.93 63.34 1.57
CA GLU A 176 53.71 64.80 1.78
C GLU A 176 52.30 65.41 1.84
#